data_AF-A0A3R9Q7C9-F1
#
_entry.id   AF-A0A3R9Q7C9-F1
#
_cell.length_a   1.000
_cell.length_b   1.000
_cell.length_c   1.000
_cell.angle_alpha   90.00
_cell.angle_beta   90.00
_cell.angle_gamma   90.00
#
_symmetry.space_group_name_H-M   'P 1'
#
loop_
_entity.id
_entity.type
_entity.pdbx_description
1 polymer ?
#
loop_
_entity_poly.entity_id
_entity_poly.type
_entity_poly.pdbx_seq_one_letter_code
_entity_poly.pdbx_strand_id
1 'polypeptide(L)'
;MTYQEHEKTIQKTLNFIEQHLTDKLQLYSLAERAGYSRFHFYRIFRKIIGKSVTVYIRERRMTQAAKDLITTDRRVIDIALHYRFGSQESFTRAFKKVYDMAPGRYRKLLKKLNDKGGSNMVANSNAPVGWIMTGEAPSDYETGLDNRIVHSGTYSAYLRSKDEKAWGFATLMQQIKSDRYRGERIRFSAFVKSEDVKGSAGLWMRIDHSSGEVLAFDNMMNRPIKGTNEWNRYSVVLDVPVKSEVIAIGMLLNGHGHIWMDDLCFEIVDETVPVTEQNPTEDLSEEPINLNFES
;
A
#
# COMPACT_ATOMS: atom_id res chain seq x y z
N MET A 1 -14.85 3.90 -34.79
CA MET A 1 -15.12 3.44 -33.42
C MET A 1 -15.06 4.63 -32.51
N THR A 2 -16.09 4.84 -31.71
CA THR A 2 -16.16 5.93 -30.75
C THR A 2 -15.18 5.70 -29.61
N TYR A 3 -14.82 6.78 -28.93
CA TYR A 3 -13.89 6.77 -27.83
C TYR A 3 -14.25 5.71 -26.75
N GLN A 4 -15.54 5.68 -26.40
CA GLN A 4 -16.17 4.70 -25.50
C GLN A 4 -16.09 3.23 -25.98
N GLU A 5 -16.01 2.96 -27.29
CA GLU A 5 -15.86 1.59 -27.83
C GLU A 5 -14.44 1.07 -27.65
N HIS A 6 -13.42 1.92 -27.83
CA HIS A 6 -12.02 1.58 -27.57
C HIS A 6 -11.81 1.31 -26.08
N GLU A 7 -12.44 2.11 -25.23
CA GLU A 7 -12.37 1.97 -23.78
C GLU A 7 -13.03 0.70 -23.28
N LYS A 8 -14.24 0.37 -23.75
CA LYS A 8 -14.88 -0.92 -23.48
C LYS A 8 -14.02 -2.09 -23.97
N THR A 9 -13.36 -1.94 -25.11
CA THR A 9 -12.51 -2.98 -25.69
C THR A 9 -11.21 -3.14 -24.90
N ILE A 10 -10.58 -2.05 -24.46
CA ILE A 10 -9.42 -2.09 -23.57
C ILE A 10 -9.81 -2.61 -22.19
N GLN A 11 -10.94 -2.20 -21.62
CA GLN A 11 -11.43 -2.73 -20.34
C GLN A 11 -11.68 -4.24 -20.43
N LYS A 12 -12.31 -4.73 -21.51
CA LYS A 12 -12.43 -6.17 -21.78
C LYS A 12 -11.05 -6.84 -21.89
N THR A 13 -10.08 -6.16 -22.48
CA THR A 13 -8.71 -6.65 -22.60
C THR A 13 -7.98 -6.64 -21.25
N LEU A 14 -8.18 -5.64 -20.39
CA LEU A 14 -7.65 -5.58 -19.03
C LEU A 14 -8.25 -6.70 -18.18
N ASN A 15 -9.57 -6.88 -18.22
CA ASN A 15 -10.24 -7.97 -17.53
C ASN A 15 -9.69 -9.32 -17.98
N PHE A 16 -9.45 -9.48 -19.28
CA PHE A 16 -8.80 -10.68 -19.80
C PHE A 16 -7.36 -10.82 -19.30
N ILE A 17 -6.56 -9.75 -19.34
CA ILE A 17 -5.19 -9.75 -18.82
C ILE A 17 -5.17 -10.15 -17.35
N GLU A 18 -6.02 -9.56 -16.51
CA GLU A 18 -6.13 -9.86 -15.08
C GLU A 18 -6.49 -11.32 -14.82
N GLN A 19 -7.38 -11.89 -15.65
CA GLN A 19 -7.76 -13.31 -15.59
C GLN A 19 -6.65 -14.26 -16.07
N HIS A 20 -5.68 -13.77 -16.86
CA HIS A 20 -4.67 -14.59 -17.54
C HIS A 20 -3.23 -14.15 -17.20
N LEU A 21 -3.03 -13.49 -16.05
CA LEU A 21 -1.70 -12.99 -15.64
C LEU A 21 -0.67 -14.12 -15.53
N THR A 22 -1.09 -15.34 -15.22
CA THR A 22 -0.25 -16.53 -15.06
C THR A 22 0.04 -17.26 -16.37
N ASP A 23 -0.63 -16.88 -17.45
CA ASP A 23 -0.52 -17.56 -18.73
C ASP A 23 0.55 -16.94 -19.62
N LYS A 24 0.93 -17.68 -20.66
CA LYS A 24 1.78 -17.14 -21.74
C LYS A 24 0.93 -16.19 -22.59
N LEU A 25 0.74 -14.97 -22.10
CA LEU A 25 0.07 -13.90 -22.85
C LEU A 25 0.92 -13.52 -24.07
N GLN A 26 0.50 -14.00 -25.23
CA GLN A 26 1.01 -13.54 -26.52
C GLN A 26 0.36 -12.18 -26.78
N LEU A 27 1.14 -11.11 -26.73
CA LEU A 27 0.62 -9.75 -26.95
C LEU A 27 -0.13 -9.59 -28.29
N TYR A 28 0.19 -10.43 -29.27
CA TYR A 28 -0.52 -10.53 -30.55
C TYR A 28 -1.98 -10.97 -30.40
N SER A 29 -2.25 -11.96 -29.54
CA SER A 29 -3.60 -12.45 -29.26
C SER A 29 -4.49 -11.41 -28.56
N LEU A 30 -3.88 -10.47 -27.82
CA LEU A 30 -4.60 -9.38 -27.16
C LEU A 30 -5.12 -8.36 -28.18
N ALA A 31 -4.35 -8.08 -29.23
CA ALA A 31 -4.73 -7.16 -30.29
C ALA A 31 -5.83 -7.74 -31.19
N GLU A 32 -5.70 -9.01 -31.61
CA GLU A 32 -6.72 -9.68 -32.42
C GLU A 32 -8.05 -9.83 -31.67
N ARG A 33 -8.00 -10.19 -30.38
CA ARG A 33 -9.20 -10.32 -29.54
C ARG A 33 -9.89 -9.00 -29.25
N ALA A 34 -9.13 -7.91 -29.30
CA ALA A 34 -9.63 -6.55 -29.28
C ALA A 34 -10.09 -6.05 -30.67
N GLY A 35 -9.99 -6.87 -31.72
CA GLY A 35 -10.38 -6.48 -33.09
C GLY A 35 -9.45 -5.43 -33.72
N TYR A 36 -8.21 -5.30 -33.21
CA TYR A 36 -7.26 -4.29 -33.65
C TYR A 36 -6.00 -4.86 -34.28
N SER A 37 -5.40 -4.06 -35.18
CA SER A 37 -4.01 -4.27 -35.55
C SER A 37 -3.10 -4.04 -34.34
N ARG A 38 -1.99 -4.79 -34.25
CA ARG A 38 -1.04 -4.74 -33.14
C ARG A 38 -0.56 -3.33 -32.80
N PHE A 39 -0.27 -2.52 -33.82
CA PHE A 39 0.21 -1.15 -33.65
C PHE A 39 -0.88 -0.26 -33.05
N HIS A 40 -2.12 -0.42 -33.52
CA HIS A 40 -3.27 0.30 -33.00
C HIS A 40 -3.56 -0.11 -31.54
N PHE A 41 -3.55 -1.40 -31.23
CA PHE A 41 -3.74 -1.92 -29.88
C PHE A 41 -2.72 -1.35 -28.89
N TYR A 42 -1.41 -1.42 -29.17
CA TYR A 42 -0.41 -0.90 -28.23
C TYR A 42 -0.50 0.60 -28.03
N ARG A 43 -0.81 1.34 -29.11
CA ARG A 43 -0.98 2.78 -29.04
C ARG A 43 -2.19 3.14 -28.19
N ILE A 44 -3.32 2.48 -28.40
CA ILE A 44 -4.54 2.69 -27.60
C ILE A 44 -4.33 2.25 -26.15
N PHE A 45 -3.73 1.08 -25.90
CA PHE A 45 -3.44 0.61 -24.55
C PHE A 45 -2.55 1.59 -23.79
N ARG A 46 -1.41 2.01 -24.36
CA ARG A 46 -0.48 2.93 -23.70
C ARG A 46 -1.11 4.29 -23.43
N LYS A 47 -1.96 4.73 -24.36
CA LYS A 47 -2.66 6.00 -24.25
C LYS A 47 -3.71 5.99 -23.14
N ILE A 48 -4.46 4.90 -22.99
CA ILE A 48 -5.50 4.78 -21.95
C ILE A 48 -4.90 4.50 -20.58
N ILE A 49 -3.85 3.67 -20.50
CA ILE A 49 -3.32 3.15 -19.22
C ILE A 49 -2.08 3.94 -18.74
N GLY A 50 -1.59 4.90 -19.53
CA GLY A 50 -0.40 5.71 -19.24
C GLY A 50 0.94 4.94 -19.33
N LYS A 51 0.90 3.63 -19.55
CA LYS A 51 2.07 2.74 -19.64
C LYS A 51 1.86 1.64 -20.66
N SER A 52 2.97 1.10 -21.17
CA SER A 52 2.88 0.00 -22.13
C SER A 52 2.20 -1.23 -21.52
N VAL A 53 1.49 -2.01 -22.34
CA VAL A 53 0.86 -3.27 -21.92
C VAL A 53 1.84 -4.23 -21.25
N THR A 54 3.08 -4.26 -21.70
CA THR A 54 4.13 -5.08 -21.09
C THR A 54 4.50 -4.61 -19.68
N VAL A 55 4.56 -3.29 -19.47
CA VAL A 55 4.82 -2.70 -18.15
C VAL A 55 3.62 -2.94 -17.23
N TYR A 56 2.40 -2.71 -17.70
CA TYR A 56 1.18 -2.99 -16.96
C TYR A 56 1.10 -4.46 -16.51
N ILE A 57 1.23 -5.41 -17.44
CA ILE A 57 1.22 -6.85 -17.14
C ILE A 57 2.29 -7.20 -16.11
N ARG A 58 3.49 -6.62 -16.24
CA ARG A 58 4.60 -6.89 -15.32
C ARG A 58 4.34 -6.35 -13.91
N GLU A 59 3.78 -5.16 -13.78
CA GLU A 59 3.40 -4.57 -12.48
C GLU A 59 2.27 -5.36 -11.82
N ARG A 60 1.23 -5.72 -12.58
CA ARG A 60 0.11 -6.53 -12.07
C ARG A 60 0.54 -7.93 -11.63
N ARG A 61 1.42 -8.57 -12.42
CA ARG A 61 2.10 -9.82 -12.03
C ARG A 61 2.92 -9.64 -10.75
N MET A 62 3.60 -8.51 -10.59
CA MET A 62 4.39 -8.21 -9.39
C MET A 62 3.50 -8.05 -8.15
N THR A 63 2.40 -7.30 -8.26
CA THR A 63 1.42 -7.13 -7.19
C THR A 63 0.80 -8.47 -6.78
N GLN A 64 0.39 -9.31 -7.74
CA GLN A 64 -0.16 -10.61 -7.40
C GLN A 64 0.87 -11.60 -6.88
N ALA A 65 2.11 -11.55 -7.37
CA ALA A 65 3.19 -12.31 -6.77
C ALA A 65 3.46 -11.88 -5.32
N ALA A 66 3.37 -10.58 -5.00
CA ALA A 66 3.47 -10.08 -3.63
C ALA A 66 2.33 -10.64 -2.74
N LYS A 67 1.10 -10.67 -3.25
CA LYS A 67 -0.04 -11.31 -2.57
C LYS A 67 0.20 -12.80 -2.33
N ASP A 68 0.57 -13.56 -3.37
CA ASP A 68 0.84 -15.00 -3.26
C ASP A 68 2.01 -15.32 -2.32
N LEU A 69 2.99 -14.43 -2.22
CA LEU A 69 4.09 -14.56 -1.27
C LEU A 69 3.59 -14.58 0.18
N ILE A 70 2.50 -13.89 0.50
CA ILE A 70 2.01 -13.75 1.88
C ILE A 70 0.83 -14.67 2.19
N THR A 71 0.02 -15.02 1.19
CA THR A 71 -1.14 -15.90 1.35
C THR A 71 -0.83 -17.38 1.15
N THR A 72 0.34 -17.73 0.59
CA THR A 72 0.69 -19.14 0.29
C THR A 72 2.10 -19.52 0.76
N ASP A 73 2.36 -20.83 0.86
CA ASP A 73 3.68 -21.40 1.17
C ASP A 73 4.51 -21.80 -0.08
N ARG A 74 3.99 -21.55 -1.30
CA ARG A 74 4.65 -21.89 -2.57
C ARG A 74 6.06 -21.32 -2.64
N ARG A 75 7.08 -22.01 -3.16
CA ARG A 75 8.45 -21.45 -3.15
C ARG A 75 8.53 -20.16 -3.98
N VAL A 76 9.46 -19.27 -3.64
CA VAL A 76 9.65 -17.98 -4.35
C VAL A 76 9.88 -18.20 -5.84
N ILE A 77 10.66 -19.21 -6.22
CA ILE A 77 10.86 -19.60 -7.62
C ILE A 77 9.56 -20.06 -8.28
N ASP A 78 8.71 -20.82 -7.59
CA ASP A 78 7.45 -21.32 -8.17
C ASP A 78 6.49 -20.16 -8.42
N ILE A 79 6.43 -19.17 -7.53
CA ILE A 79 5.64 -17.94 -7.71
C ILE A 79 6.21 -17.10 -8.84
N ALA A 80 7.53 -16.92 -8.88
CA ALA A 80 8.19 -16.18 -9.96
C ALA A 80 7.85 -16.79 -11.34
N LEU A 81 7.99 -18.11 -11.47
CA LEU A 81 7.67 -18.84 -12.71
C LEU A 81 6.18 -18.80 -13.03
N HIS A 82 5.31 -18.93 -12.01
CA HIS A 82 3.86 -18.86 -12.16
C HIS A 82 3.40 -17.51 -12.73
N TYR A 83 3.98 -16.40 -12.25
CA TYR A 83 3.76 -15.07 -12.79
C TYR A 83 4.72 -14.72 -13.94
N ARG A 84 5.27 -15.75 -14.62
CA ARG A 84 6.01 -15.64 -15.88
C ARG A 84 7.29 -14.80 -15.82
N PHE A 85 7.89 -14.64 -14.65
CA PHE A 85 9.27 -14.16 -14.55
C PHE A 85 10.22 -15.26 -15.03
N GLY A 86 11.22 -14.90 -15.84
CA GLY A 86 12.11 -15.87 -16.49
C GLY A 86 13.03 -16.61 -15.51
N SER A 87 13.24 -16.05 -14.32
CA SER A 87 14.02 -16.67 -13.25
C SER A 87 13.73 -16.03 -11.89
N GLN A 88 14.11 -16.70 -10.80
CA GLN A 88 13.99 -16.15 -9.45
C GLN A 88 14.81 -14.87 -9.26
N GLU A 89 15.97 -14.75 -9.89
CA GLU A 89 16.86 -13.58 -9.81
C GLU A 89 16.26 -12.37 -10.53
N SER A 90 15.62 -12.59 -11.69
CA SER A 90 14.91 -11.54 -12.41
C SER A 90 13.72 -11.01 -11.63
N PHE A 91 12.97 -11.92 -10.99
CA PHE A 91 11.88 -11.59 -10.10
C PHE A 91 12.37 -10.83 -8.87
N THR A 92 13.39 -11.34 -8.19
CA THR A 92 13.94 -10.74 -6.96
C THR A 92 14.46 -9.31 -7.18
N ARG A 93 15.16 -9.04 -8.30
CA ARG A 93 15.60 -7.68 -8.63
C ARG A 93 14.44 -6.74 -8.89
N ALA A 94 13.44 -7.19 -9.65
CA ALA A 94 12.26 -6.39 -9.94
C ALA A 94 11.43 -6.14 -8.66
N PHE A 95 11.29 -7.16 -7.81
CA PHE A 95 10.58 -7.07 -6.53
C PHE A 95 11.27 -6.10 -5.58
N LYS A 96 12.60 -6.19 -5.44
CA LYS A 96 13.38 -5.27 -4.59
C LYS A 96 13.30 -3.82 -5.07
N LYS A 97 13.17 -3.57 -6.38
CA LYS A 97 12.99 -2.21 -6.89
C LYS A 97 11.62 -1.61 -6.51
N VAL A 98 10.60 -2.45 -6.31
CA VAL A 98 9.23 -2.02 -6.03
C VAL A 98 8.95 -1.97 -4.52
N TYR A 99 9.50 -2.92 -3.76
CA TYR A 99 9.19 -3.12 -2.34
C TYR A 99 10.41 -2.93 -1.42
N ASP A 100 11.54 -2.47 -1.95
CA ASP A 100 12.81 -2.25 -1.23
C ASP A 100 13.38 -3.48 -0.47
N MET A 101 12.82 -4.67 -0.71
CA MET A 101 13.21 -5.91 -0.07
C MET A 101 13.12 -7.14 -0.99
N ALA A 102 13.77 -8.24 -0.60
CA ALA A 102 13.72 -9.48 -1.38
C ALA A 102 12.41 -10.25 -1.12
N PRO A 103 11.85 -11.00 -2.10
CA PRO A 103 10.58 -11.72 -1.97
C PRO A 103 10.48 -12.67 -0.77
N GLY A 104 11.56 -13.43 -0.49
CA GLY A 104 11.59 -14.34 0.65
C GLY A 104 11.55 -13.61 1.99
N ARG A 105 12.14 -12.40 2.04
CA ARG A 105 12.10 -11.52 3.20
C ARG A 105 10.70 -10.94 3.39
N TYR A 106 10.10 -10.44 2.31
CA TYR A 106 8.72 -9.96 2.25
C TYR A 106 7.71 -10.99 2.76
N ARG A 107 7.81 -12.25 2.30
CA ARG A 107 6.99 -13.36 2.80
C ARG A 107 7.16 -13.56 4.30
N LYS A 108 8.42 -13.76 4.74
CA LYS A 108 8.71 -14.12 6.13
C LYS A 108 8.25 -13.02 7.08
N LEU A 109 8.34 -11.77 6.66
CA LEU A 109 7.82 -10.61 7.37
C LEU A 109 6.30 -10.69 7.51
N LEU A 110 5.57 -10.72 6.40
CA LEU A 110 4.12 -10.54 6.44
C LEU A 110 3.39 -11.80 6.95
N LYS A 111 3.95 -13.00 6.73
CA LYS A 111 3.48 -14.21 7.43
C LYS A 111 3.69 -14.12 8.93
N LYS A 112 4.81 -13.56 9.40
CA LYS A 112 4.97 -13.26 10.82
C LYS A 112 3.98 -12.21 11.33
N LEU A 113 3.43 -11.32 10.51
CA LEU A 113 2.36 -10.42 10.94
C LEU A 113 1.01 -11.14 11.00
N ASN A 114 0.73 -12.06 10.07
CA ASN A 114 -0.53 -12.82 10.01
C ASN A 114 -0.60 -13.99 11.02
N ASP A 115 0.47 -14.77 11.17
CA ASP A 115 0.56 -15.87 12.17
C ASP A 115 0.59 -15.32 13.61
N LYS A 116 0.94 -14.03 13.77
CA LYS A 116 0.90 -13.31 15.04
C LYS A 116 -0.36 -12.48 15.24
N GLY A 117 -1.45 -12.85 14.58
CA GLY A 117 -2.79 -12.67 15.16
C GLY A 117 -2.99 -13.51 16.44
N GLY A 118 -2.04 -14.41 16.79
CA GLY A 118 -2.14 -15.25 17.99
C GLY A 118 -0.88 -15.41 18.88
N SER A 119 0.37 -15.28 18.39
CA SER A 119 1.54 -15.44 19.29
C SER A 119 2.87 -14.99 18.70
N ASN A 120 3.19 -13.72 18.89
CA ASN A 120 4.52 -13.22 19.29
C ASN A 120 4.41 -11.70 19.33
N MET A 121 3.53 -11.24 20.22
CA MET A 121 3.60 -9.91 20.79
C MET A 121 5.02 -9.77 21.37
N VAL A 122 5.88 -9.03 20.68
CA VAL A 122 6.95 -8.37 21.42
C VAL A 122 6.23 -7.19 22.05
N ALA A 123 5.67 -7.42 23.24
CA ALA A 123 5.31 -6.34 24.14
C ALA A 123 6.63 -5.64 24.47
N ASN A 124 7.05 -4.71 23.63
CA ASN A 124 8.10 -3.79 24.00
C ASN A 124 7.46 -2.92 25.08
N SER A 125 7.99 -3.02 26.30
CA SER A 125 7.38 -2.61 27.58
C SER A 125 6.94 -1.15 27.68
N ASN A 126 7.25 -0.32 26.68
CA ASN A 126 7.11 1.12 26.73
C ASN A 126 6.02 1.65 25.78
N ALA A 127 5.42 0.80 24.93
CA ALA A 127 4.31 1.25 24.09
C ALA A 127 3.13 1.74 24.97
N PRO A 128 2.42 2.82 24.57
CA PRO A 128 1.25 3.29 25.30
C PRO A 128 0.18 2.19 25.44
N VAL A 129 -0.60 2.22 26.52
CA VAL A 129 -1.67 1.23 26.74
C VAL A 129 -2.63 1.20 25.56
N GLY A 130 -2.91 0.01 25.03
CA GLY A 130 -3.76 -0.19 23.85
C GLY A 130 -3.03 -0.06 22.51
N TRP A 131 -1.77 0.37 22.51
CA TRP A 131 -0.93 0.46 21.32
C TRP A 131 0.10 -0.65 21.27
N ILE A 132 0.39 -1.09 20.06
CA ILE A 132 1.29 -2.22 19.79
C ILE A 132 2.34 -1.74 18.81
N MET A 133 3.62 -1.96 19.17
CA MET A 133 4.71 -1.79 18.23
C MET A 133 4.95 -3.08 17.46
N THR A 134 4.92 -3.00 16.13
CA THR A 134 5.18 -4.14 15.24
C THR A 134 5.84 -3.65 13.95
N GLY A 135 5.99 -4.52 12.96
CA GLY A 135 6.42 -4.18 11.61
C GLY A 135 7.57 -5.04 11.09
N GLU A 136 8.28 -4.43 10.14
CA GLU A 136 9.58 -4.75 9.58
C GLU A 136 10.58 -5.55 10.41
N ALA A 137 11.33 -4.71 11.12
CA ALA A 137 12.40 -5.05 12.02
C ALA A 137 12.14 -4.26 13.32
N PRO A 138 11.04 -4.54 14.04
CA PRO A 138 10.66 -3.75 15.21
C PRO A 138 11.73 -3.75 16.31
N SER A 139 12.68 -4.70 16.28
CA SER A 139 13.87 -4.71 17.13
C SER A 139 14.79 -3.52 16.92
N ASP A 140 14.85 -2.99 15.69
CA ASP A 140 15.71 -1.88 15.28
C ASP A 140 15.09 -0.53 15.64
N TYR A 141 13.87 -0.57 16.18
CA TYR A 141 13.10 0.58 16.59
C TYR A 141 12.75 0.50 18.07
N GLU A 142 12.37 1.64 18.61
CA GLU A 142 11.81 1.78 19.94
C GLU A 142 10.67 2.78 19.91
N THR A 143 9.78 2.63 20.88
CA THR A 143 8.61 3.48 21.05
C THR A 143 8.45 3.77 22.53
N GLY A 144 7.72 4.83 22.83
CA GLY A 144 7.40 5.23 24.20
C GLY A 144 6.50 6.44 24.25
N LEU A 145 6.31 6.94 25.46
CA LEU A 145 5.74 8.26 25.70
C LEU A 145 6.87 9.27 25.93
N ASP A 146 6.69 10.48 25.42
CA ASP A 146 7.58 11.62 25.63
C ASP A 146 6.79 12.75 26.29
N ASN A 147 7.31 13.32 27.38
CA ASN A 147 6.69 14.43 28.11
C ASN A 147 7.46 15.76 27.95
N ARG A 148 8.48 15.78 27.09
CA ARG A 148 9.28 16.97 26.76
C ARG A 148 8.94 17.48 25.37
N ILE A 149 8.78 16.56 24.40
CA ILE A 149 8.37 16.88 23.04
C ILE A 149 6.89 16.54 22.90
N VAL A 150 6.04 17.51 23.18
CA VAL A 150 4.59 17.36 23.24
C VAL A 150 3.96 18.46 22.38
N HIS A 151 2.89 18.13 21.65
CA HIS A 151 2.11 19.13 20.92
C HIS A 151 1.05 19.74 21.85
N SER A 152 0.30 18.89 22.56
CA SER A 152 -0.69 19.32 23.54
C SER A 152 -0.84 18.28 24.67
N GLY A 153 -1.44 18.68 25.79
CA GLY A 153 -1.60 17.79 26.94
C GLY A 153 -0.26 17.50 27.64
N THR A 154 -0.05 16.25 28.04
CA THR A 154 1.08 15.85 28.92
C THR A 154 2.09 14.92 28.24
N TYR A 155 1.67 14.16 27.25
CA TYR A 155 2.52 13.17 26.60
C TYR A 155 2.21 13.08 25.10
N SER A 156 3.25 12.95 24.29
CA SER A 156 3.14 12.43 22.92
C SER A 156 3.64 10.99 22.87
N ALA A 157 3.21 10.22 21.86
CA ALA A 157 3.79 8.91 21.57
C ALA A 157 4.90 9.06 20.53
N TYR A 158 6.03 8.37 20.70
CA TYR A 158 7.13 8.42 19.73
C TYR A 158 7.43 7.06 19.11
N LEU A 159 8.04 7.08 17.93
CA LEU A 159 8.64 5.93 17.26
C LEU A 159 9.98 6.36 16.67
N ARG A 160 11.06 5.65 17.03
CA ARG A 160 12.43 6.02 16.67
C ARG A 160 13.25 4.82 16.24
N SER A 161 14.11 5.00 15.24
CA SER A 161 15.18 4.04 14.92
C SER A 161 16.30 4.09 15.96
N LYS A 162 16.79 2.94 16.42
CA LYS A 162 17.88 2.87 17.40
C LYS A 162 19.25 3.21 16.81
N ASP A 163 19.41 3.06 15.49
CA ASP A 163 20.67 3.25 14.77
C ASP A 163 20.37 3.77 13.34
N GLU A 164 21.33 4.49 12.75
CA GLU A 164 21.26 5.00 11.38
C GLU A 164 21.13 3.89 10.32
N LYS A 165 21.53 2.67 10.64
CA LYS A 165 21.43 1.48 9.78
C LYS A 165 20.10 0.74 9.94
N ALA A 166 19.14 1.28 10.69
CA ALA A 166 17.81 0.69 10.82
C ALA A 166 17.22 0.37 9.45
N TRP A 167 16.76 -0.87 9.30
CA TRP A 167 16.30 -1.39 8.03
C TRP A 167 14.83 -1.82 8.12
N GLY A 168 14.08 -1.61 7.03
CA GLY A 168 12.65 -1.87 7.01
C GLY A 168 11.90 -0.80 7.79
N PHE A 169 10.72 -1.13 8.31
CA PHE A 169 9.90 -0.19 9.06
C PHE A 169 9.47 -0.72 10.42
N ALA A 170 9.09 0.17 11.33
CA ALA A 170 8.24 -0.17 12.45
C ALA A 170 6.95 0.66 12.38
N THR A 171 5.93 0.18 13.08
CA THR A 171 4.69 0.91 13.28
C THR A 171 4.27 0.81 14.74
N LEU A 172 3.77 1.92 15.26
CA LEU A 172 2.98 1.96 16.48
C LEU A 172 1.51 2.05 16.07
N MET A 173 0.73 1.03 16.40
CA MET A 173 -0.62 0.87 15.87
C MET A 173 -1.61 0.32 16.90
N GLN A 174 -2.89 0.47 16.58
CA GLN A 174 -3.99 -0.21 17.27
C GLN A 174 -4.96 -0.82 16.25
N GLN A 175 -5.76 -1.79 16.72
CA GLN A 175 -6.84 -2.38 15.95
C GLN A 175 -8.14 -2.26 16.72
N ILE A 176 -9.21 -1.97 15.98
CA ILE A 176 -10.56 -1.90 16.51
C ILE A 176 -11.51 -2.68 15.60
N LYS A 177 -12.65 -3.11 16.16
CA LYS A 177 -13.74 -3.68 15.37
C LYS A 177 -14.39 -2.60 14.51
N SER A 178 -14.79 -2.97 13.30
CA SER A 178 -15.42 -2.04 12.35
C SER A 178 -16.91 -1.80 12.60
N ASP A 179 -17.58 -2.51 13.52
CA ASP A 179 -19.05 -2.57 13.62
C ASP A 179 -19.75 -1.20 13.61
N ARG A 180 -19.17 -0.20 14.30
CA ARG A 180 -19.71 1.16 14.40
C ARG A 180 -19.48 2.04 13.18
N TYR A 181 -18.61 1.62 12.27
CA TYR A 181 -18.09 2.43 11.17
C TYR A 181 -18.44 1.84 9.80
N ARG A 182 -19.03 0.66 9.73
CA ARG A 182 -19.44 0.01 8.47
C ARG A 182 -20.39 0.92 7.68
N GLY A 183 -20.03 1.23 6.45
CA GLY A 183 -20.78 2.12 5.56
C GLY A 183 -20.44 3.59 5.71
N GLU A 184 -19.57 3.96 6.67
CA GLU A 184 -19.19 5.34 6.93
C GLU A 184 -17.86 5.70 6.27
N ARG A 185 -17.62 7.00 6.09
CA ARG A 185 -16.28 7.54 5.83
C ARG A 185 -15.64 7.96 7.14
N ILE A 186 -14.40 7.54 7.35
CA ILE A 186 -13.66 7.85 8.59
C ILE A 186 -12.38 8.59 8.30
N ARG A 187 -12.02 9.49 9.21
CA ARG A 187 -10.74 10.19 9.23
C ARG A 187 -9.94 9.78 10.47
N PHE A 188 -8.72 9.32 10.25
CA PHE A 188 -7.70 9.24 11.29
C PHE A 188 -6.72 10.39 11.07
N SER A 189 -6.55 11.23 12.08
CA SER A 189 -5.66 12.39 12.01
C SER A 189 -4.86 12.56 13.30
N ALA A 190 -3.70 13.17 13.19
CA ALA A 190 -2.83 13.48 14.32
C ALA A 190 -1.88 14.63 13.95
N PHE A 191 -1.33 15.28 14.97
CA PHE A 191 -0.14 16.11 14.80
C PHE A 191 1.09 15.19 14.83
N VAL A 192 1.97 15.35 13.85
CA VAL A 192 3.21 14.59 13.75
C VAL A 192 4.40 15.54 13.65
N LYS A 193 5.40 15.33 14.49
CA LYS A 193 6.72 15.97 14.40
C LYS A 193 7.73 14.94 13.92
N SER A 194 8.73 15.36 13.16
CA SER A 194 9.78 14.46 12.69
C SER A 194 11.17 15.05 12.86
N GLU A 195 12.15 14.19 13.09
CA GLU A 195 13.56 14.51 13.14
C GLU A 195 14.34 13.48 12.32
N ASP A 196 15.15 13.98 11.39
CA ASP A 196 16.09 13.23 10.56
C ASP A 196 15.53 11.98 9.85
N VAL A 197 14.28 12.05 9.38
CA VAL A 197 13.65 10.94 8.65
C VAL A 197 14.30 10.80 7.26
N LYS A 198 15.18 9.80 7.08
CA LYS A 198 15.88 9.55 5.80
C LYS A 198 15.06 8.72 4.82
N GLY A 199 14.25 7.80 5.33
CA GLY A 199 13.37 6.95 4.53
C GLY A 199 12.01 7.60 4.33
N SER A 200 11.03 7.15 5.07
CA SER A 200 9.68 7.73 5.08
C SER A 200 8.99 7.52 6.43
N ALA A 201 8.10 8.44 6.77
CA ALA A 201 7.19 8.29 7.89
C ALA A 201 5.79 8.74 7.49
N GLY A 202 4.79 8.36 8.29
CA GLY A 202 3.42 8.79 8.05
C GLY A 202 2.41 8.14 8.98
N LEU A 203 1.19 8.64 8.92
CA LEU A 203 0.02 7.93 9.42
C LEU A 203 -0.39 6.85 8.41
N TRP A 204 -1.10 5.85 8.90
CA TRP A 204 -1.72 4.86 8.04
C TRP A 204 -3.02 4.35 8.64
N MET A 205 -3.88 3.86 7.75
CA MET A 205 -5.14 3.21 8.06
C MET A 205 -5.37 2.07 7.09
N ARG A 206 -5.89 0.95 7.60
CA ARG A 206 -6.26 -0.21 6.80
C ARG A 206 -7.58 -0.78 7.28
N ILE A 207 -8.44 -1.10 6.32
CA ILE A 207 -9.72 -1.74 6.56
C ILE A 207 -9.63 -3.16 6.06
N ASP A 208 -9.89 -4.12 6.94
CA ASP A 208 -9.70 -5.55 6.68
C ASP A 208 -11.03 -6.31 6.86
N HIS A 209 -11.22 -7.36 6.06
CA HIS A 209 -12.15 -8.45 6.34
C HIS A 209 -11.43 -9.51 7.20
N SER A 210 -12.13 -10.26 8.06
CA SER A 210 -11.52 -11.30 8.93
C SER A 210 -10.86 -12.44 8.15
N SER A 211 -11.25 -12.61 6.88
CA SER A 211 -10.60 -13.55 5.95
C SER A 211 -9.16 -13.15 5.58
N GLY A 212 -8.71 -11.95 5.95
CA GLY A 212 -7.42 -11.38 5.58
C GLY A 212 -7.44 -10.58 4.27
N GLU A 213 -8.62 -10.33 3.69
CA GLU A 213 -8.78 -9.41 2.56
C GLU A 213 -8.61 -7.96 3.04
N VAL A 214 -7.67 -7.23 2.44
CA VAL A 214 -7.55 -5.77 2.62
C VAL A 214 -8.56 -5.08 1.71
N LEU A 215 -9.46 -4.31 2.30
CA LEU A 215 -10.59 -3.66 1.62
C LEU A 215 -10.31 -2.22 1.23
N ALA A 216 -9.56 -1.48 2.07
CA ALA A 216 -9.10 -0.13 1.80
C ALA A 216 -7.79 0.10 2.55
N PHE A 217 -6.87 0.88 1.97
CA PHE A 217 -5.56 1.12 2.58
C PHE A 217 -4.92 2.43 2.16
N ASP A 218 -4.49 3.21 3.15
CA ASP A 218 -3.64 4.37 2.94
C ASP A 218 -2.55 4.40 4.01
N ASN A 219 -1.31 4.62 3.58
CA ASN A 219 -0.14 4.72 4.43
C ASN A 219 0.74 5.94 4.12
N MET A 220 0.14 6.96 3.47
CA MET A 220 0.81 8.19 3.08
C MET A 220 2.04 8.01 2.17
N MET A 221 2.21 6.87 1.50
CA MET A 221 3.39 6.61 0.65
C MET A 221 3.57 7.62 -0.48
N ASN A 222 2.47 8.20 -0.98
CA ASN A 222 2.47 9.27 -1.98
C ASN A 222 2.74 10.67 -1.42
N ARG A 223 2.63 10.85 -0.10
CA ARG A 223 2.84 12.10 0.62
C ARG A 223 3.65 11.86 1.91
N PRO A 224 4.82 11.22 1.80
CA PRO A 224 5.55 10.76 2.97
C PRO A 224 6.11 11.95 3.76
N ILE A 225 6.16 11.81 5.07
CA ILE A 225 6.92 12.72 5.94
C ILE A 225 8.40 12.35 5.80
N LYS A 226 9.24 13.34 5.52
CA LYS A 226 10.70 13.19 5.32
C LYS A 226 11.45 14.33 5.98
N GLY A 227 12.69 14.06 6.39
CA GLY A 227 13.57 15.03 7.04
C GLY A 227 13.09 15.44 8.43
N THR A 228 13.50 16.64 8.85
CA THR A 228 13.13 17.25 10.12
C THR A 228 12.04 18.29 9.89
N ASN A 229 10.91 18.13 10.59
CA ASN A 229 9.77 19.03 10.49
C ASN A 229 9.26 19.36 11.89
N GLU A 230 8.74 20.57 12.06
CA GLU A 230 7.93 20.90 13.24
C GLU A 230 6.59 20.16 13.22
N TRP A 231 5.82 20.27 14.31
CA TRP A 231 4.49 19.68 14.39
C TRP A 231 3.62 20.12 13.23
N ASN A 232 3.14 19.15 12.45
CA ASN A 232 2.20 19.37 11.36
C ASN A 232 1.04 18.40 11.49
N ARG A 233 -0.17 18.84 11.11
CA ARG A 233 -1.35 17.98 11.13
C ARG A 233 -1.39 17.13 9.86
N TYR A 234 -1.52 15.82 10.03
CA TYR A 234 -1.70 14.87 8.94
C TYR A 234 -2.98 14.08 9.12
N SER A 235 -3.49 13.51 8.03
CA SER A 235 -4.66 12.65 8.07
C SER A 235 -4.68 11.62 6.95
N VAL A 236 -5.36 10.52 7.24
CA VAL A 236 -5.78 9.47 6.30
C VAL A 236 -7.30 9.32 6.42
N VAL A 237 -7.97 9.25 5.28
CA VAL A 237 -9.44 9.19 5.17
C VAL A 237 -9.79 8.03 4.25
N LEU A 238 -10.56 7.06 4.75
CA LEU A 238 -11.02 5.91 3.97
C LEU A 238 -12.53 5.73 4.15
N ASP A 239 -13.16 5.22 3.10
CA ASP A 239 -14.48 4.63 3.20
C ASP A 239 -14.36 3.24 3.85
N VAL A 240 -15.32 2.88 4.70
CA VAL A 240 -15.36 1.58 5.39
C VAL A 240 -16.45 0.72 4.75
N PRO A 241 -16.11 -0.25 3.89
CA PRO A 241 -17.12 -1.11 3.28
C PRO A 241 -17.99 -1.84 4.31
N VAL A 242 -19.26 -2.10 3.99
CA VAL A 242 -20.20 -2.78 4.90
C VAL A 242 -19.69 -4.15 5.37
N LYS A 243 -18.94 -4.85 4.50
CA LYS A 243 -18.34 -6.15 4.81
C LYS A 243 -17.08 -6.08 5.70
N SER A 244 -16.64 -4.90 6.11
CA SER A 244 -15.41 -4.76 6.92
C SER A 244 -15.58 -5.38 8.30
N GLU A 245 -14.50 -5.88 8.89
CA GLU A 245 -14.53 -6.46 10.25
C GLU A 245 -13.46 -5.89 11.18
N VAL A 246 -12.33 -5.45 10.64
CA VAL A 246 -11.22 -4.86 11.42
C VAL A 246 -10.78 -3.55 10.79
N ILE A 247 -10.49 -2.57 11.65
CA ILE A 247 -9.86 -1.30 11.28
C ILE A 247 -8.52 -1.24 12.03
N ALA A 248 -7.44 -1.07 11.29
CA ALA A 248 -6.10 -0.87 11.83
C ALA A 248 -5.65 0.57 11.53
N ILE A 249 -5.11 1.25 12.54
CA ILE A 249 -4.59 2.62 12.41
C ILE A 249 -3.27 2.77 13.14
N GLY A 250 -2.44 3.70 12.70
CA GLY A 250 -1.27 4.10 13.47
C GLY A 250 -0.31 5.01 12.74
N MET A 251 0.88 5.14 13.29
CA MET A 251 2.02 5.78 12.64
C MET A 251 3.06 4.75 12.24
N LEU A 252 3.80 5.02 11.17
CA LEU A 252 4.91 4.19 10.72
C LEU A 252 6.17 5.03 10.51
N LEU A 253 7.32 4.39 10.70
CA LEU A 253 8.64 4.92 10.37
C LEU A 253 9.42 3.84 9.61
N ASN A 254 9.91 4.19 8.42
CA ASN A 254 10.73 3.36 7.55
C ASN A 254 12.14 3.93 7.45
N GLY A 255 13.13 3.12 7.79
CA GLY A 255 14.54 3.52 7.88
C GLY A 255 14.85 4.37 9.11
N HIS A 256 15.92 5.17 9.02
CA HIS A 256 16.38 6.08 10.07
C HIS A 256 15.44 7.28 10.26
N GLY A 257 15.21 7.63 11.52
CA GLY A 257 14.51 8.84 11.93
C GLY A 257 13.89 8.74 13.32
N HIS A 258 13.28 9.84 13.75
CA HIS A 258 12.48 9.92 14.96
C HIS A 258 11.20 10.66 14.64
N ILE A 259 10.04 10.08 15.00
CA ILE A 259 8.75 10.74 14.86
C ILE A 259 8.00 10.71 16.18
N TRP A 260 7.21 11.76 16.40
CA TRP A 260 6.25 11.86 17.49
C TRP A 260 4.86 12.07 16.90
N MET A 261 3.86 11.52 17.57
CA MET A 261 2.45 11.66 17.23
C MET A 261 1.66 12.07 18.48
N ASP A 262 0.80 13.06 18.32
CA ASP A 262 0.01 13.65 19.40
C ASP A 262 -1.33 14.18 18.87
N ASP A 263 -2.28 14.50 19.75
CA ASP A 263 -3.62 15.02 19.41
C ASP A 263 -4.34 14.18 18.35
N LEU A 264 -4.39 12.86 18.59
CA LEU A 264 -5.05 11.93 17.69
C LEU A 264 -6.56 12.15 17.70
N CYS A 265 -7.14 12.23 16.51
CA CYS A 265 -8.58 12.26 16.30
C CYS A 265 -8.98 11.13 15.34
N PHE A 266 -9.98 10.36 15.74
CA PHE A 266 -10.59 9.30 14.94
C PHE A 266 -12.10 9.52 14.91
N GLU A 267 -12.61 9.89 13.74
CA GLU A 267 -13.97 10.43 13.60
C GLU A 267 -14.62 9.96 12.29
N ILE A 268 -15.95 9.84 12.33
CA ILE A 268 -16.75 9.73 11.11
C ILE A 268 -16.82 11.14 10.51
N VAL A 269 -16.56 11.23 9.21
CA VAL A 269 -16.65 12.47 8.44
C VAL A 269 -17.68 12.30 7.35
N ASP A 270 -18.25 13.41 6.91
CA ASP A 270 -19.19 13.39 5.79
C ASP A 270 -18.46 13.21 4.45
N GLU A 271 -19.22 12.90 3.40
CA GLU A 271 -18.69 12.62 2.06
C GLU A 271 -18.03 13.83 1.37
N THR A 272 -18.20 15.07 1.89
CA THR A 272 -17.50 16.25 1.38
C THR A 272 -16.02 16.25 1.75
N VAL A 273 -15.62 15.47 2.77
CA VAL A 273 -14.20 15.21 3.06
C VAL A 273 -13.70 14.14 2.09
N PRO A 274 -12.76 14.44 1.18
CA PRO A 274 -12.29 13.46 0.21
C PRO A 274 -11.53 12.31 0.89
N VAL A 275 -11.69 11.10 0.36
CA VAL A 275 -10.80 9.98 0.71
C VAL A 275 -9.37 10.33 0.32
N THR A 276 -8.42 9.85 1.10
CA THR A 276 -6.99 10.05 0.82
C THR A 276 -6.32 8.79 0.29
N GLU A 277 -7.05 7.66 0.28
CA GLU A 277 -6.67 6.50 -0.51
C GLU A 277 -6.40 6.97 -1.94
N GLN A 278 -5.25 6.60 -2.48
CA GLN A 278 -5.08 6.78 -3.91
C GLN A 278 -6.01 5.81 -4.59
N ASN A 279 -7.04 6.35 -5.23
CA ASN A 279 -7.77 5.59 -6.20
C ASN A 279 -6.80 5.38 -7.38
N PRO A 280 -6.34 4.15 -7.66
CA PRO A 280 -5.42 3.90 -8.77
C PRO A 280 -6.00 4.30 -10.14
N THR A 281 -7.26 4.75 -10.18
CA THR A 281 -7.96 5.21 -11.38
C THR A 281 -8.22 6.72 -11.43
N GLU A 282 -7.76 7.54 -10.47
CA GLU A 282 -8.13 8.98 -10.38
C GLU A 282 -7.61 9.83 -11.56
N ASP A 283 -6.40 9.54 -12.05
CA ASP A 283 -5.81 10.19 -13.22
C ASP A 283 -6.22 9.54 -14.56
N LEU A 284 -7.14 8.57 -14.52
CA LEU A 284 -7.67 7.96 -15.73
C LEU A 284 -8.81 8.84 -16.25
N SER A 285 -8.70 9.25 -17.51
CA SER A 285 -9.76 10.00 -18.18
C SER A 285 -11.06 9.20 -18.17
N GLU A 286 -12.19 9.82 -17.85
CA GLU A 286 -13.52 9.20 -17.99
C GLU A 286 -13.80 8.82 -19.45
N GLU A 287 -13.22 9.61 -20.35
CA GLU A 287 -13.25 9.42 -21.79
C GLU A 287 -11.91 9.89 -22.43
N PRO A 288 -11.04 9.01 -22.90
CA PRO A 288 -9.75 9.36 -23.48
C PRO A 288 -9.69 10.31 -24.68
N ILE A 289 -9.25 11.49 -24.30
CA ILE A 289 -8.60 12.59 -24.98
C ILE A 289 -7.55 12.25 -26.05
N ASN A 290 -7.35 13.15 -27.03
CA ASN A 290 -6.28 13.16 -28.05
C ASN A 290 -6.22 11.94 -29.01
N LEU A 291 -7.33 11.60 -29.66
CA LEU A 291 -7.45 10.41 -30.53
C LEU A 291 -6.83 10.55 -31.91
N ASN A 292 -6.62 11.79 -32.36
CA ASN A 292 -5.96 12.14 -33.61
C ASN A 292 -4.45 12.35 -33.46
N PHE A 293 -3.92 12.44 -32.23
CA PHE A 293 -2.48 12.60 -31.93
C PHE A 293 -1.87 13.89 -32.47
N GLU A 294 -2.70 14.91 -32.69
CA GLU A 294 -2.23 16.24 -33.06
C GLU A 294 -1.67 16.94 -31.81
N SER A 295 -0.69 17.81 -32.05
CA SER A 295 0.05 18.55 -31.00
C SER A 295 -0.79 19.65 -30.40
#